data_AF-A0A7L1NMN9-F1
#
_entry.id   AF-A0A7L1NMN9-F1
#
_cell.length_a   1.000
_cell.length_b   1.000
_cell.length_c   1.000
_cell.angle_alpha   90.00
_cell.angle_beta   90.00
_cell.angle_gamma   90.00
#
_symmetry.space_group_name_H-M   'P 1'
#
loop_
_entity.id
_entity.type
_entity.pdbx_description
1 polymer ?
#
loop_
_entity_poly.entity_id
_entity_poly.type
_entity_poly.pdbx_seq_one_letter_code
_entity_poly.pdbx_strand_id
1 'polypeptide(L)'
;PQQDLLNALTWLSSSDWERKLRGLFNIGCLAVYHSEVLLSRLHAVSLAVTKEVNNLRSRVSRFAMSTLGKLCSTMKKDMDPEVDEITRVLLQKTGDSHNFIQKAANRCLGIMVESVTPSRAMTALVASGVQHCNVLVRKCAAEHLLTVVVRIGPKKLLSGKSCSINLLVQTLLKLAQDSYLDTRCYGQKMLHVLMSHRDFDRYLKKTSPSHDL
;
A
#
# COMPACT_ATOMS: atom_id res chain seq x y z
N PRO A 1 -26.58 3.19 -13.13
CA PRO A 1 -25.45 2.72 -12.28
C PRO A 1 -24.84 1.38 -12.74
N GLN A 2 -25.61 0.28 -12.83
CA GLN A 2 -25.10 -1.02 -13.25
C GLN A 2 -24.64 -1.01 -14.72
N GLN A 3 -25.44 -0.43 -15.62
CA GLN A 3 -25.05 -0.29 -17.02
C GLN A 3 -23.82 0.61 -17.18
N ASP A 4 -23.72 1.67 -16.37
CA ASP A 4 -22.57 2.58 -16.39
C ASP A 4 -21.28 1.86 -15.97
N LEU A 5 -21.38 0.95 -14.99
CA LEU A 5 -20.26 0.08 -14.61
C LEU A 5 -19.82 -0.83 -15.77
N LEU A 6 -20.76 -1.48 -16.45
CA LEU A 6 -20.45 -2.33 -17.60
C LEU A 6 -19.77 -1.53 -18.71
N ASN A 7 -20.34 -0.38 -19.06
CA ASN A 7 -19.78 0.53 -20.06
C ASN A 7 -18.37 0.98 -19.67
N ALA A 8 -18.14 1.31 -18.39
CA ALA A 8 -16.84 1.73 -17.91
C ALA A 8 -15.77 0.63 -18.04
N LEU A 9 -16.12 -0.62 -17.71
CA LEU A 9 -15.22 -1.77 -17.87
C LEU A 9 -14.92 -2.04 -19.36
N THR A 10 -15.92 -1.93 -20.24
CA THR A 10 -15.72 -2.03 -21.69
C THR A 10 -14.79 -0.93 -22.20
N TRP A 11 -14.95 0.31 -21.74
CA TRP A 11 -14.06 1.41 -22.13
C TRP A 11 -12.63 1.22 -21.62
N LEU A 12 -12.44 0.70 -20.41
CA LEU A 12 -11.11 0.35 -19.88
C LEU A 12 -10.39 -0.73 -20.71
N SER A 13 -11.17 -1.63 -21.31
CA SER A 13 -10.65 -2.72 -22.13
C SER A 13 -10.27 -2.27 -23.55
N SER A 14 -10.61 -1.05 -23.95
CA SER A 14 -10.29 -0.50 -25.26
C SER A 14 -8.79 -0.18 -25.40
N SER A 15 -8.26 -0.21 -26.62
CA SER A 15 -6.92 0.32 -26.93
C SER A 15 -6.86 1.85 -26.93
N ASP A 16 -8.01 2.51 -27.07
CA ASP A 16 -8.14 3.97 -27.09
C ASP A 16 -7.99 4.55 -25.68
N TRP A 17 -7.02 5.47 -25.54
CA TRP A 17 -6.69 6.10 -24.26
C TRP A 17 -7.77 7.07 -23.78
N GLU A 18 -8.53 7.69 -24.68
CA GLU A 18 -9.62 8.59 -24.30
C GLU A 18 -10.78 7.80 -23.71
N ARG A 19 -11.08 6.64 -24.29
CA ARG A 19 -12.04 5.69 -23.73
C ARG A 19 -11.59 5.21 -22.36
N LYS A 20 -10.31 4.88 -22.18
CA LYS A 20 -9.78 4.52 -20.85
C LYS A 20 -9.97 5.64 -19.83
N LEU A 21 -9.67 6.89 -20.17
CA LEU A 21 -9.94 8.02 -19.28
C LEU A 21 -11.42 8.16 -18.94
N ARG A 22 -12.31 7.97 -19.91
CA ARG A 22 -13.77 7.97 -19.68
C ARG A 22 -14.19 6.83 -18.75
N GLY A 23 -13.64 5.63 -18.92
CA GLY A 23 -13.87 4.48 -18.04
C GLY A 23 -13.41 4.76 -16.61
N LEU A 24 -12.18 5.23 -16.44
CA LEU A 24 -11.62 5.60 -15.13
C LEU A 24 -12.43 6.71 -14.45
N PHE A 25 -12.93 7.67 -15.22
CA PHE A 25 -13.73 8.78 -14.69
C PHE A 25 -15.06 8.26 -14.15
N ASN A 26 -15.74 7.42 -14.94
CA ASN A 26 -17.01 6.81 -14.52
C ASN A 26 -16.86 5.90 -13.31
N ILE A 27 -15.80 5.09 -13.24
CA ILE A 27 -15.50 4.30 -12.03
C ILE A 27 -15.30 5.22 -10.82
N GLY A 28 -14.57 6.33 -11.00
CA GLY A 28 -14.38 7.32 -9.94
C GLY A 28 -15.69 7.95 -9.46
N CYS A 29 -16.62 8.25 -10.37
CA CYS A 29 -17.95 8.75 -10.02
C CYS A 29 -18.80 7.69 -9.32
N LEU A 30 -18.83 6.47 -9.85
CA LEU A 30 -19.55 5.35 -9.24
C LEU A 30 -19.02 5.04 -7.83
N ALA A 31 -17.71 5.15 -7.60
CA ALA A 31 -17.15 4.96 -6.27
C ALA A 31 -17.73 5.95 -5.26
N VAL A 32 -17.88 7.23 -5.65
CA VAL A 32 -18.35 8.30 -4.76
C VAL A 32 -19.87 8.29 -4.58
N TYR A 33 -20.62 8.07 -5.65
CA TYR A 33 -22.08 8.26 -5.66
C TYR A 33 -22.89 6.96 -5.60
N HIS A 34 -22.29 5.82 -6.00
CA HIS A 34 -22.99 4.54 -6.18
C HIS A 34 -22.09 3.36 -5.79
N SER A 35 -21.45 3.45 -4.61
CA SER A 35 -20.44 2.48 -4.16
C SER A 35 -20.93 1.04 -4.12
N GLU A 36 -22.22 0.84 -3.82
CA GLU A 36 -22.91 -0.45 -3.75
C GLU A 36 -22.82 -1.24 -5.05
N VAL A 37 -22.82 -0.56 -6.21
CA VAL A 37 -22.71 -1.21 -7.51
C VAL A 37 -21.30 -1.76 -7.72
N LEU A 38 -20.27 -1.03 -7.25
CA LEU A 38 -18.89 -1.47 -7.36
C LEU A 38 -18.56 -2.62 -6.41
N LEU A 39 -19.11 -2.62 -5.19
CA LEU A 39 -18.87 -3.67 -4.19
C LEU A 39 -19.19 -5.07 -4.74
N SER A 40 -20.26 -5.21 -5.53
CA SER A 40 -20.65 -6.48 -6.15
C SER A 40 -19.64 -7.04 -7.16
N ARG A 41 -18.74 -6.20 -7.69
CA ARG A 41 -17.73 -6.57 -8.70
C ARG A 41 -16.36 -5.97 -8.38
N LEU A 42 -16.07 -5.78 -7.09
CA LEU A 42 -14.95 -4.95 -6.64
C LEU A 42 -13.60 -5.46 -7.14
N HIS A 43 -13.41 -6.78 -7.15
CA HIS A 43 -12.20 -7.41 -7.68
C HIS A 43 -11.97 -7.07 -9.17
N ALA A 44 -13.00 -7.27 -10.01
CA ALA A 44 -12.89 -6.98 -11.45
C ALA A 44 -12.62 -5.50 -11.73
N VAL A 45 -13.27 -4.61 -10.97
CA VAL A 45 -13.04 -3.16 -11.05
C VAL A 45 -11.62 -2.81 -10.63
N SER A 46 -11.17 -3.31 -9.48
CA SER A 46 -9.84 -3.05 -8.93
C SER A 46 -8.75 -3.55 -9.87
N LEU A 47 -8.90 -4.76 -10.42
CA LEU A 47 -7.99 -5.31 -11.41
C LEU A 47 -7.91 -4.44 -12.67
N ALA A 48 -9.06 -4.02 -13.21
CA ALA A 48 -9.11 -3.20 -14.42
C ALA A 48 -8.46 -1.83 -14.22
N VAL A 49 -8.71 -1.15 -13.09
CA VAL A 49 -8.08 0.14 -12.79
C VAL A 49 -6.59 -0.03 -12.49
N THR A 50 -6.21 -1.07 -11.73
CA THR A 50 -4.81 -1.37 -11.40
C THR A 50 -3.97 -1.61 -12.66
N LYS A 51 -4.51 -2.33 -13.65
CA LYS A 51 -3.85 -2.52 -14.95
C LYS A 51 -3.46 -1.19 -15.59
N GLU A 52 -4.33 -0.19 -15.50
CA GLU A 52 -4.08 1.14 -16.11
C GLU A 52 -3.04 1.97 -15.36
N VAL A 53 -2.66 1.62 -14.13
CA VAL A 53 -1.51 2.24 -13.44
C VAL A 53 -0.23 2.09 -14.26
N ASN A 54 -0.08 0.97 -14.97
CA ASN A 54 1.07 0.69 -15.82
C ASN A 54 0.94 1.19 -17.26
N ASN A 55 -0.09 1.99 -17.57
CA ASN A 55 -0.29 2.52 -18.91
C ASN A 55 0.88 3.41 -19.36
N LEU A 56 1.34 3.23 -20.60
CA LEU A 56 2.44 3.99 -21.19
C LEU A 56 2.12 5.50 -21.30
N ARG A 57 0.84 5.85 -21.42
CA ARG A 57 0.41 7.24 -21.37
C ARG A 57 0.32 7.70 -19.93
N SER A 58 1.25 8.57 -19.56
CA SER A 58 1.38 9.14 -18.21
C SER A 58 0.09 9.79 -17.68
N ARG A 59 -0.75 10.36 -18.56
CA ARG A 59 -2.07 10.90 -18.21
C ARG A 59 -3.04 9.80 -17.76
N VAL A 60 -3.09 8.67 -18.46
CA VAL A 60 -3.94 7.53 -18.11
C VAL A 60 -3.46 6.90 -16.81
N SER A 61 -2.14 6.65 -16.70
CA SER A 61 -1.51 6.08 -15.50
C SER A 61 -1.81 6.89 -14.24
N ARG A 62 -1.59 8.21 -14.27
CA ARG A 62 -1.92 9.08 -13.12
C ARG A 62 -3.39 9.13 -12.79
N PHE A 63 -4.24 9.13 -13.81
CA PHE A 63 -5.67 9.16 -13.60
C PHE A 63 -6.15 7.83 -12.97
N ALA A 64 -5.56 6.70 -13.37
CA ALA A 64 -5.80 5.41 -12.74
C ALA A 64 -5.35 5.38 -11.27
N MET A 65 -4.17 5.92 -10.95
CA MET A 65 -3.73 6.08 -9.55
C MET A 65 -4.73 6.93 -8.75
N SER A 66 -5.20 8.05 -9.32
CA SER A 66 -6.21 8.87 -8.64
C SER A 66 -7.53 8.12 -8.43
N THR A 67 -7.95 7.29 -9.40
CA THR A 67 -9.16 6.47 -9.27
C THR A 67 -8.98 5.36 -8.23
N LEU A 68 -7.81 4.69 -8.17
CA LEU A 68 -7.50 3.74 -7.10
C LEU A 68 -7.55 4.39 -5.73
N GLY A 69 -6.98 5.58 -5.57
CA GLY A 69 -7.08 6.33 -4.32
C GLY A 69 -8.52 6.55 -3.88
N LYS A 70 -9.42 6.92 -4.82
CA LYS A 70 -10.87 7.06 -4.55
C LYS A 70 -11.53 5.75 -4.14
N LEU A 71 -11.18 4.64 -4.82
CA LEU A 71 -11.70 3.31 -4.46
C LEU A 71 -11.28 2.95 -3.03
N CYS A 72 -10.00 3.10 -2.70
CA CYS A 72 -9.48 2.86 -1.36
C CYS A 72 -10.17 3.71 -0.29
N SER A 73 -10.30 5.02 -0.50
CA SER A 73 -10.91 5.91 0.50
C SER A 73 -12.39 5.66 0.71
N THR A 74 -13.09 5.18 -0.32
CA THR A 74 -14.54 4.97 -0.27
C THR A 74 -14.90 3.58 0.26
N MET A 75 -14.26 2.54 -0.25
CA MET A 75 -14.56 1.13 0.08
C MET A 75 -13.80 0.65 1.32
N LYS A 76 -12.69 1.31 1.68
CA LYS A 76 -11.91 1.06 2.91
C LYS A 76 -11.54 -0.41 3.07
N LYS A 77 -12.02 -1.08 4.12
CA LYS A 77 -11.73 -2.48 4.45
C LYS A 77 -12.15 -3.46 3.34
N ASP A 78 -13.14 -3.11 2.52
CA ASP A 78 -13.59 -3.99 1.43
C ASP A 78 -12.51 -4.11 0.34
N MET A 79 -11.53 -3.20 0.32
CA MET A 79 -10.36 -3.28 -0.56
C MET A 79 -9.26 -4.21 -0.05
N ASP A 80 -9.31 -4.67 1.20
CA ASP A 80 -8.25 -5.50 1.82
C ASP A 80 -7.80 -6.71 0.97
N PRO A 81 -8.69 -7.40 0.21
CA PRO A 81 -8.29 -8.48 -0.70
C PRO A 81 -7.44 -8.01 -1.90
N GLU A 82 -7.58 -6.76 -2.31
CA GLU A 82 -6.97 -6.19 -3.51
C GLU A 82 -5.65 -5.44 -3.22
N VAL A 83 -5.38 -5.15 -1.94
CA VAL A 83 -4.27 -4.30 -1.49
C VAL A 83 -2.90 -4.84 -1.90
N ASP A 84 -2.71 -6.16 -1.97
CA ASP A 84 -1.40 -6.74 -2.31
C ASP A 84 -0.97 -6.35 -3.74
N GLU A 85 -1.90 -6.46 -4.70
CA GLU A 85 -1.67 -6.08 -6.09
C GLU A 85 -1.48 -4.56 -6.22
N ILE A 86 -2.39 -3.78 -5.62
CA ILE A 86 -2.37 -2.31 -5.67
C ILE A 86 -1.05 -1.77 -5.09
N THR A 87 -0.65 -2.28 -3.94
CA THR A 87 0.61 -1.89 -3.28
C THR A 87 1.80 -2.17 -4.19
N ARG A 88 1.85 -3.36 -4.81
CA ARG A 88 2.95 -3.76 -5.69
C ARG A 88 3.10 -2.81 -6.88
N VAL A 89 2.01 -2.54 -7.61
CA VAL A 89 2.09 -1.67 -8.81
C VAL A 89 2.40 -0.22 -8.45
N LEU A 90 1.86 0.29 -7.35
CA LEU A 90 2.13 1.67 -6.92
C LEU A 90 3.57 1.83 -6.43
N LEU A 91 4.08 0.86 -5.67
CA LEU A 91 5.48 0.85 -5.24
C LEU A 91 6.44 0.79 -6.43
N GLN A 92 6.16 -0.02 -7.46
CA GLN A 92 6.96 0.01 -8.69
C GLN A 92 6.99 1.41 -9.32
N LYS A 93 5.87 2.13 -9.31
CA LYS A 93 5.75 3.49 -9.86
C LYS A 93 6.43 4.57 -9.03
N THR A 94 6.76 4.32 -7.76
CA THR A 94 7.60 5.27 -7.00
C THR A 94 9.07 5.21 -7.39
N GLY A 95 9.48 4.16 -8.11
CA GLY A 95 10.79 4.03 -8.74
C GLY A 95 10.86 4.53 -10.20
N ASP A 96 9.79 5.16 -10.73
CA ASP A 96 9.76 5.68 -12.11
C ASP A 96 10.77 6.82 -12.32
N SER A 97 11.27 7.05 -13.53
CA SER A 97 12.19 8.16 -13.82
C SER A 97 11.53 9.54 -13.70
N HIS A 98 10.21 9.62 -13.85
CA HIS A 98 9.49 10.88 -13.84
C HIS A 98 8.97 11.24 -12.45
N ASN A 99 9.47 12.33 -11.87
CA ASN A 99 9.09 12.78 -10.52
C ASN A 99 7.57 12.96 -10.33
N PHE A 100 6.86 13.40 -11.36
CA PHE A 100 5.41 13.59 -11.27
C PHE A 100 4.63 12.26 -11.19
N ILE A 101 5.16 11.17 -11.76
CA ILE A 101 4.61 9.81 -11.61
C ILE A 101 4.91 9.30 -10.21
N GLN A 102 6.15 9.44 -9.74
CA GLN A 102 6.55 9.04 -8.39
C GLN A 102 5.65 9.69 -7.33
N LYS A 103 5.41 11.01 -7.45
CA LYS A 103 4.54 11.76 -6.54
C LYS A 103 3.08 11.27 -6.58
N ALA A 104 2.55 10.99 -7.76
CA ALA A 104 1.18 10.48 -7.90
C ALA A 104 1.02 9.09 -7.25
N ALA A 105 1.99 8.19 -7.47
CA ALA A 105 2.01 6.87 -6.86
C ALA A 105 2.18 6.95 -5.34
N ASN A 106 3.10 7.78 -4.84
CA ASN A 106 3.32 7.98 -3.41
C ASN A 106 2.06 8.52 -2.72
N ARG A 107 1.36 9.48 -3.33
CA ARG A 107 0.09 10.01 -2.83
C ARG A 107 -1.00 8.92 -2.78
N CYS A 108 -1.10 8.11 -3.83
CA CYS A 108 -2.08 7.01 -3.87
C CYS A 108 -1.80 5.96 -2.77
N LEU A 109 -0.53 5.60 -2.55
CA LEU A 109 -0.13 4.71 -1.46
C LEU A 109 -0.53 5.27 -0.09
N GLY A 110 -0.29 6.57 0.15
CA GLY A 110 -0.72 7.23 1.39
C GLY A 110 -2.23 7.11 1.63
N ILE A 111 -3.04 7.42 0.61
CA ILE A 111 -4.50 7.28 0.70
C ILE A 111 -4.91 5.83 0.99
N MET A 112 -4.32 4.86 0.28
CA MET A 112 -4.60 3.44 0.51
C MET A 112 -4.27 3.05 1.95
N VAL A 113 -3.06 3.37 2.41
CA VAL A 113 -2.58 3.08 3.76
C VAL A 113 -3.52 3.66 4.81
N GLU A 114 -3.97 4.90 4.65
CA GLU A 114 -4.90 5.56 5.56
C GLU A 114 -6.28 4.90 5.59
N SER A 115 -6.72 4.31 4.48
CA SER A 115 -8.10 3.86 4.28
C SER A 115 -8.36 2.40 4.61
N VAL A 116 -7.41 1.51 4.30
CA VAL A 116 -7.57 0.05 4.45
C VAL A 116 -7.21 -0.42 5.86
N THR A 117 -7.41 -1.70 6.18
CA THR A 117 -7.05 -2.23 7.50
C THR A 117 -5.54 -2.10 7.72
N PRO A 118 -5.08 -1.47 8.82
CA PRO A 118 -3.65 -1.22 9.03
C PRO A 118 -2.77 -2.47 8.97
N SER A 119 -3.23 -3.61 9.50
CA SER A 119 -2.48 -4.87 9.42
C SER A 119 -2.34 -5.37 7.97
N ARG A 120 -3.35 -5.19 7.12
CA ARG A 120 -3.28 -5.55 5.70
C ARG A 120 -2.35 -4.63 4.93
N ALA A 121 -2.41 -3.32 5.17
CA ALA A 121 -1.44 -2.38 4.61
C ALA A 121 0.00 -2.74 5.01
N MET A 122 0.23 -3.08 6.29
CA MET A 122 1.54 -3.51 6.80
C MET A 122 2.06 -4.72 6.03
N THR A 123 1.28 -5.80 5.93
CA THR A 123 1.68 -7.03 5.25
C THR A 123 2.04 -6.76 3.78
N ALA A 124 1.22 -5.98 3.06
CA ALA A 124 1.45 -5.70 1.65
C ALA A 124 2.72 -4.85 1.41
N LEU A 125 2.96 -3.84 2.25
CA LEU A 125 4.15 -2.99 2.19
C LEU A 125 5.43 -3.79 2.51
N VAL A 126 5.39 -4.66 3.51
CA VAL A 126 6.51 -5.53 3.86
C VAL A 126 6.83 -6.50 2.73
N ALA A 127 5.80 -7.15 2.18
CA ALA A 127 5.95 -8.13 1.12
C ALA A 127 6.52 -7.52 -0.18
N SER A 128 6.04 -6.35 -0.57
CA SER A 128 6.36 -5.76 -1.89
C SER A 128 7.51 -4.72 -1.86
N GLY A 129 7.78 -4.11 -0.70
CA GLY A 129 8.60 -2.90 -0.64
C GLY A 129 9.94 -3.04 0.08
N VAL A 130 9.97 -3.75 1.21
CA VAL A 130 11.13 -3.73 2.13
C VAL A 130 12.39 -4.32 1.50
N GLN A 131 12.25 -5.32 0.63
CA GLN A 131 13.38 -6.02 0.01
C GLN A 131 13.59 -5.63 -1.46
N HIS A 132 12.98 -4.54 -1.91
CA HIS A 132 13.03 -4.15 -3.31
C HIS A 132 14.43 -3.66 -3.73
N CYS A 133 14.87 -3.96 -4.96
CA CYS A 133 16.20 -3.58 -5.45
C CYS A 133 16.36 -2.06 -5.59
N ASN A 134 15.32 -1.36 -6.05
CA ASN A 134 15.31 0.09 -6.20
C ASN A 134 15.18 0.81 -4.84
N VAL A 135 16.14 1.71 -4.57
CA VAL A 135 16.25 2.49 -3.33
C VAL A 135 15.03 3.39 -3.06
N LEU A 136 14.45 3.99 -4.10
CA LEU A 136 13.29 4.89 -3.97
C LEU A 136 12.03 4.12 -3.56
N VAL A 137 11.90 2.90 -4.07
CA VAL A 137 10.79 2.00 -3.71
C VAL A 137 10.90 1.59 -2.24
N ARG A 138 12.11 1.20 -1.78
CA ARG A 138 12.35 0.90 -0.35
C ARG A 138 12.08 2.10 0.54
N LYS A 139 12.55 3.29 0.15
CA LYS A 139 12.29 4.55 0.88
C LYS A 139 10.79 4.81 1.02
N CYS A 140 10.04 4.69 -0.08
CA CYS A 140 8.60 4.92 -0.07
C CYS A 140 7.86 3.88 0.78
N ALA A 141 8.25 2.60 0.68
CA ALA A 141 7.69 1.55 1.52
C ALA A 141 7.96 1.82 3.00
N ALA A 142 9.17 2.25 3.37
CA ALA A 142 9.55 2.54 4.75
C ALA A 142 8.79 3.77 5.31
N GLU A 143 8.59 4.80 4.50
CA GLU A 143 7.80 5.98 4.84
C GLU A 143 6.35 5.61 5.21
N HIS A 144 5.69 4.83 4.35
CA HIS A 144 4.31 4.40 4.60
C HIS A 144 4.21 3.35 5.70
N LEU A 145 5.22 2.48 5.84
CA LEU A 145 5.28 1.51 6.92
C LEU A 145 5.39 2.20 8.28
N LEU A 146 6.13 3.31 8.38
CA LEU A 146 6.17 4.13 9.60
C LEU A 146 4.76 4.65 9.96
N THR A 147 4.02 5.17 8.98
CA THR A 147 2.62 5.62 9.19
C THR A 147 1.75 4.48 9.74
N VAL A 148 1.88 3.27 9.19
CA VAL A 148 1.13 2.09 9.66
C VAL A 148 1.56 1.69 11.08
N VAL A 149 2.86 1.62 11.35
CA VAL A 149 3.41 1.25 12.67
C VAL A 149 2.94 2.20 13.76
N VAL A 150 2.98 3.52 13.51
CA VAL A 150 2.48 4.54 14.43
C VAL A 150 0.97 4.37 14.66
N ARG A 151 0.19 4.10 13.60
CA ARG A 151 -1.27 3.91 13.70
C ARG A 151 -1.68 2.65 14.46
N ILE A 152 -0.98 1.54 14.27
CA ILE A 152 -1.25 0.30 15.03
C ILE A 152 -0.85 0.50 16.49
N GLY A 153 0.31 1.13 16.71
CA GLY A 153 0.87 1.40 18.02
C GLY A 153 1.60 0.19 18.61
N PRO A 154 2.61 0.43 19.46
CA PRO A 154 3.52 -0.62 19.92
C PRO A 154 2.81 -1.69 20.77
N LYS A 155 1.80 -1.30 21.58
CA LYS A 155 1.04 -2.25 22.40
C LYS A 155 0.39 -3.36 21.56
N LYS A 156 -0.22 -3.01 20.41
CA LYS A 156 -0.87 -3.98 19.51
C LYS A 156 0.14 -4.75 18.66
N LEU A 157 1.23 -4.10 18.23
CA LEU A 157 2.31 -4.76 17.48
C LEU A 157 3.01 -5.83 18.33
N LEU A 158 3.16 -5.57 19.63
CA LEU A 158 3.84 -6.46 20.57
C LEU A 158 2.89 -7.45 21.28
N SER A 159 1.57 -7.34 21.09
CA SER A 159 0.61 -8.31 21.66
C SER A 159 0.46 -9.59 20.85
N GLY A 160 1.20 -9.74 19.74
CA GLY A 160 1.13 -10.89 18.85
C GLY A 160 1.90 -12.13 19.35
N LYS A 161 1.93 -13.17 18.50
CA LYS A 161 2.78 -14.34 18.71
C LYS A 161 4.26 -13.94 18.60
N SER A 162 5.13 -14.61 19.36
CA SER A 162 6.58 -14.36 19.35
C SER A 162 7.18 -14.37 17.95
N CYS A 163 6.79 -15.32 17.09
CA CYS A 163 7.23 -15.41 15.70
C CYS A 163 6.87 -14.15 14.88
N SER A 164 5.66 -13.62 15.03
CA SER A 164 5.22 -12.40 14.32
C SER A 164 5.97 -11.15 14.80
N ILE A 165 6.23 -11.06 16.12
CA ILE A 165 7.03 -9.98 16.70
C ILE A 165 8.47 -10.05 16.19
N ASN A 166 9.06 -11.24 16.17
CA ASN A 166 10.39 -11.48 15.61
C ASN A 166 10.50 -11.00 14.17
N LEU A 167 9.57 -11.42 13.32
CA LEU A 167 9.57 -11.03 11.91
C LEU A 167 9.44 -9.50 11.74
N LEU A 168 8.58 -8.86 12.55
CA LEU A 168 8.46 -7.41 12.55
C LEU A 168 9.79 -6.75 12.95
N VAL A 169 10.38 -7.14 14.07
CA VAL A 169 11.65 -6.56 14.55
C VAL A 169 12.76 -6.74 13.52
N GLN A 170 12.89 -7.92 12.92
CA GLN A 170 13.88 -8.17 11.86
C GLN A 170 13.65 -7.29 10.62
N THR A 171 12.38 -7.10 10.24
CA THR A 171 12.01 -6.21 9.13
C THR A 171 12.41 -4.77 9.42
N LEU A 172 12.16 -4.27 10.64
CA LEU A 172 12.49 -2.90 11.03
C LEU A 172 14.00 -2.68 11.19
N LEU A 173 14.72 -3.66 11.73
CA LEU A 173 16.19 -3.65 11.80
C LEU A 173 16.81 -3.58 10.41
N LYS A 174 16.30 -4.37 9.46
CA LYS A 174 16.74 -4.35 8.06
C LYS A 174 16.59 -2.95 7.45
N LEU A 175 15.46 -2.28 7.67
CA LEU A 175 15.25 -0.91 7.20
C LEU A 175 16.16 0.10 7.91
N ALA A 176 16.37 -0.05 9.22
CA ALA A 176 17.24 0.82 10.01
C ALA A 176 18.72 0.73 9.59
N GLN A 177 19.11 -0.37 8.96
CA GLN A 177 20.45 -0.65 8.42
C GLN A 177 20.53 -0.50 6.89
N ASP A 178 19.49 0.03 6.23
CA ASP A 178 19.46 0.21 4.77
C ASP A 178 20.65 1.06 4.27
N SER A 179 21.08 0.88 3.03
CA SER A 179 22.14 1.73 2.45
C SER A 179 21.69 3.17 2.21
N TYR A 180 20.39 3.42 2.04
CA TYR A 180 19.83 4.75 1.79
C TYR A 180 19.43 5.47 3.08
N LEU A 181 19.90 6.71 3.25
CA LEU A 181 19.78 7.47 4.51
C LEU A 181 18.33 7.66 4.96
N ASP A 182 17.43 8.06 4.05
CA ASP A 182 16.03 8.30 4.43
C ASP A 182 15.35 6.99 4.87
N THR A 183 15.62 5.88 4.19
CA THR A 183 15.10 4.55 4.55
C THR A 183 15.56 4.16 5.95
N ARG A 184 16.85 4.37 6.26
CA ARG A 184 17.39 4.17 7.63
C ARG A 184 16.66 5.01 8.65
N CYS A 185 16.43 6.29 8.36
CA CYS A 185 15.74 7.19 9.27
C CYS A 185 14.33 6.69 9.60
N TYR A 186 13.56 6.22 8.62
CA TYR A 186 12.24 5.62 8.87
C TYR A 186 12.33 4.33 9.69
N GLY A 187 13.28 3.44 9.37
CA GLY A 187 13.53 2.22 10.15
C GLY A 187 13.83 2.50 11.62
N GLN A 188 14.74 3.44 11.87
CA GLN A 188 15.12 3.88 13.22
C GLN A 188 13.94 4.50 13.98
N LYS A 189 13.12 5.33 13.32
CA LYS A 189 11.90 5.89 13.92
C LYS A 189 10.91 4.79 14.33
N MET A 190 10.71 3.78 13.49
CA MET A 190 9.83 2.65 13.82
C MET A 190 10.36 1.82 15.00
N LEU A 191 11.67 1.56 15.06
CA LEU A 191 12.29 0.90 16.21
C LEU A 191 12.10 1.72 17.49
N HIS A 192 12.30 3.04 17.41
CA HIS A 192 12.07 3.93 18.54
C HIS A 192 10.62 3.84 19.06
N VAL A 193 9.62 3.85 18.15
CA VAL A 193 8.20 3.66 18.52
C VAL A 193 7.97 2.37 19.30
N LEU A 194 8.61 1.27 18.90
CA LEU A 194 8.52 0.01 19.63
C LEU A 194 9.23 0.06 20.99
N MET A 195 10.45 0.61 21.02
CA MET A 195 11.29 0.72 22.22
C MET A 195 10.71 1.65 23.28
N SER A 196 9.90 2.65 22.90
CA SER A 196 9.21 3.51 23.86
C SER A 196 8.15 2.77 24.70
N HIS A 197 7.79 1.53 24.35
CA HIS A 197 6.84 0.75 25.14
C HIS A 197 7.51 0.09 26.35
N ARG A 198 6.95 0.29 27.54
CA ARG A 198 7.53 -0.14 28.83
C ARG A 198 7.88 -1.63 28.90
N ASP A 199 7.10 -2.47 28.21
CA ASP A 199 7.30 -3.92 28.19
C ASP A 199 8.17 -4.42 27.01
N PHE A 200 8.78 -3.54 26.22
CA PHE A 200 9.53 -3.94 25.01
C PHE A 200 10.60 -5.01 25.30
N ASP A 201 11.39 -4.83 26.36
CA ASP A 201 12.42 -5.81 26.76
C ASP A 201 11.82 -7.18 27.14
N ARG A 202 10.64 -7.19 27.75
CA ARG A 202 9.92 -8.43 28.10
C ARG A 202 9.48 -9.18 26.85
N TYR A 203 9.05 -8.45 25.82
CA TYR A 203 8.69 -9.05 24.53
C TYR A 203 9.91 -9.57 23.78
N LEU A 204 11.03 -8.84 23.80
CA LEU A 204 12.28 -9.31 23.19
C LEU A 204 12.84 -10.57 23.85
N LYS A 205 12.82 -10.64 25.18
CA LYS A 205 13.27 -11.85 25.91
C LYS A 205 12.45 -13.10 25.59
N LYS A 206 11.15 -12.94 25.28
CA LYS A 206 10.29 -14.05 24.81
C LYS A 206 10.58 -14.49 23.38
N THR A 207 11.36 -13.69 22.64
CA THR A 207 11.64 -13.92 21.23
C THR A 207 13.06 -14.42 20.95
N SER A 208 13.98 -14.28 21.91
CA SER A 208 15.27 -14.97 21.89
C SER A 208 15.03 -16.48 21.92
N PRO A 209 15.63 -17.27 21.01
CA PRO A 209 15.62 -18.72 21.17
C PRO A 209 16.23 -19.02 22.54
N SER A 210 15.57 -19.88 23.32
CA SER A 210 16.25 -20.55 24.41
C SER A 210 17.49 -21.18 23.81
N HIS A 211 18.66 -20.63 24.16
CA HIS A 211 19.91 -21.36 24.00
C HIS A 211 19.79 -22.55 24.94
N ASP A 212 19.24 -23.64 24.43
CA ASP A 212 19.38 -24.95 25.06
C ASP A 212 20.85 -25.34 24.83
N LEU A 213 21.63 -25.14 25.90
CA LEU A 213 22.95 -25.73 26.12
C LEU A 213 22.79 -27.22 26.43
#